data_AF-A0A382KAB6-F1
#
_entry.id   AF-A0A382KAB6-F1
#
_cell.length_a   1.000
_cell.length_b   1.000
_cell.length_c   1.000
_cell.angle_alpha   90.00
_cell.angle_beta   90.00
_cell.angle_gamma   90.00
#
_symmetry.space_group_name_H-M   'P 1'
#
loop_
_entity.id
_entity.type
_entity.pdbx_description
1 polymer ?
#
loop_
_entity_poly.entity_id
_entity_poly.type
_entity_poly.pdbx_seq_one_letter_code
_entity_poly.pdbx_strand_id
1 'polypeptide(L)' 'MADIPTDLKYASSHEWVSVEGDTATIGISDHAQEELTELVFIELPDLGRELTAGDPCAVVESVKTASDIYAP' A
#
# COMPACT_ATOMS: atom_id res chain seq x y z
N MET A 1 -17.41 -2.30 -7.20
CA MET A 1 -17.60 -0.89 -6.77
C MET A 1 -16.66 -0.76 -5.61
N ALA A 2 -15.62 0.06 -5.77
CA ALA A 2 -14.50 0.08 -4.84
C ALA A 2 -15.00 0.33 -3.40
N ASP A 3 -14.58 -0.52 -2.47
CA ASP A 3 -14.85 -0.29 -1.05
C ASP A 3 -13.86 0.73 -0.50
N ILE A 4 -14.38 1.86 0.00
CA ILE A 4 -13.58 2.99 0.50
C ILE A 4 -14.02 3.30 1.94
N PRO A 5 -13.44 2.60 2.93
CA PRO A 5 -13.67 2.91 4.34
C PRO A 5 -13.39 4.38 4.68
N THR A 6 -14.29 5.02 5.42
CA THR A 6 -14.19 6.45 5.78
C THR A 6 -13.19 6.73 6.90
N ASP A 7 -12.83 5.71 7.67
CA ASP A 7 -11.92 5.84 8.83
C ASP A 7 -10.44 5.80 8.44
N LEU A 8 -10.15 5.60 7.15
CA LEU A 8 -8.81 5.54 6.59
C LEU A 8 -8.43 6.87 5.93
N LYS A 9 -7.14 7.19 5.94
CA LYS A 9 -6.58 8.27 5.11
C LYS A 9 -5.97 7.66 3.85
N TYR A 10 -6.09 8.33 2.71
CA TYR A 10 -5.66 7.81 1.42
C TYR A 10 -4.62 8.72 0.77
N ALA A 11 -3.61 8.11 0.15
CA ALA A 11 -2.66 8.76 -0.73
C ALA A 11 -3.20 8.82 -2.16
N SER A 12 -2.72 9.80 -2.94
CA SER A 12 -3.07 9.90 -4.36
C SER A 12 -2.55 8.74 -5.21
N SER A 13 -1.56 8.01 -4.69
CA SER A 13 -0.97 6.80 -5.28
C SER A 13 -1.70 5.51 -4.91
N HIS A 14 -2.90 5.61 -4.33
CA HIS A 14 -3.79 4.49 -3.98
C HIS A 14 -3.38 3.63 -2.78
N GLU A 15 -2.47 4.10 -1.94
CA GLU A 15 -2.26 3.56 -0.59
C GLU A 15 -3.23 4.17 0.42
N TRP A 16 -3.49 3.44 1.50
CA TRP A 16 -4.21 3.94 2.66
C TRP A 16 -3.38 3.76 3.94
N VAL A 17 -3.72 4.55 4.95
CA VAL A 17 -3.17 4.44 6.30
C VAL A 17 -4.27 4.48 7.35
N SER A 18 -4.20 3.52 8.29
CA SER A 18 -4.95 3.47 9.54
C SER A 18 -4.00 3.77 10.69
N VAL A 19 -4.34 4.70 11.58
CA VAL A 19 -3.49 5.10 12.70
C VAL A 19 -4.14 4.70 14.02
N GLU A 20 -3.45 3.86 14.78
CA GLU A 20 -3.87 3.35 16.09
C GLU A 20 -2.80 3.67 17.13
N GLY A 21 -2.96 4.82 17.82
CA GLY A 21 -1.97 5.32 18.77
C GLY A 21 -0.67 5.69 18.07
N ASP A 22 0.43 5.02 18.44
CA ASP A 22 1.77 5.22 17.87
C ASP A 22 2.08 4.28 16.69
N THR A 23 1.14 3.41 16.32
CA THR A 23 1.31 2.46 15.23
C THR A 23 0.43 2.86 14.05
N ALA A 24 1.00 2.88 12.85
CA ALA A 24 0.27 3.05 11.61
C ALA A 24 0.30 1.74 10.79
N THR A 25 -0.86 1.30 10.34
CA THR A 25 -0.99 0.20 9.37
C THR A 25 -1.22 0.81 8.00
N ILE A 26 -0.45 0.35 7.00
CA ILE A 26 -0.57 0.79 5.60
C ILE A 26 -1.00 -0.36 4.71
N GLY A 27 -1.62 -0.03 3.57
CA GLY A 27 -1.98 -1.01 2.55
C GLY A 27 -2.38 -0.34 1.24
N ILE A 28 -2.78 -1.14 0.25
CA ILE A 28 -3.30 -0.65 -1.03
C ILE A 28 -4.82 -0.62 -1.02
N SER A 29 -5.42 0.34 -1.72
CA SER A 29 -6.86 0.47 -1.87
C SER A 29 -7.46 -0.66 -2.72
N ASP A 30 -8.77 -0.86 -2.59
CA ASP A 30 -9.50 -1.83 -3.40
C ASP A 30 -9.34 -1.55 -4.91
N HIS A 31 -9.29 -0.28 -5.31
CA HIS A 31 -9.03 0.09 -6.70
C HIS A 31 -7.64 -0.35 -7.17
N ALA A 32 -6.61 -0.19 -6.34
CA ALA A 32 -5.25 -0.61 -6.71
C ALA A 32 -5.16 -2.13 -6.90
N GLN A 33 -5.81 -2.94 -6.05
CA GLN A 33 -5.82 -4.39 -6.25
C GLN A 33 -6.62 -4.80 -7.51
N GLU A 34 -7.73 -4.13 -7.82
CA GLU A 34 -8.48 -4.39 -9.07
C GLU A 34 -7.63 -4.12 -10.32
N GLU A 35 -6.84 -3.04 -10.33
CA GLU A 35 -5.93 -2.71 -11.45
C GLU A 35 -4.75 -3.69 -11.56
N LEU A 36 -4.20 -4.14 -10.42
CA LEU A 36 -3.13 -5.15 -10.39
C LEU A 36 -3.63 -6.56 -10.74
N THR A 37 -4.93 -6.82 -10.58
CA THR A 37 -5.62 -8.09 -10.83
C THR A 37 -5.22 -9.23 -9.89
N GLU A 38 -4.26 -10.09 -10.27
CA GLU A 38 -3.92 -11.31 -9.53
C GLU A 38 -2.52 -11.15 -8.97
N LEU A 39 -2.44 -10.84 -7.68
CA LEU A 39 -1.17 -10.70 -6.96
C LEU A 39 -0.51 -12.07 -6.79
N VAL A 40 0.76 -12.16 -7.19
CA VAL A 40 1.56 -13.38 -7.11
C VAL A 40 2.72 -13.25 -6.15
N PHE A 41 3.18 -12.03 -5.87
CA PHE A 41 4.30 -11.79 -4.98
C PHE A 41 4.21 -10.43 -4.29
N ILE A 42 4.76 -10.35 -3.08
CA ILE A 42 4.87 -9.12 -2.28
C ILE A 42 6.27 -9.10 -1.66
N GLU A 43 7.01 -8.02 -1.92
CA GLU A 43 8.26 -7.70 -1.25
C GLU A 43 8.00 -6.66 -0.16
N LEU A 44 8.21 -7.04 1.10
CA LEU A 44 8.05 -6.17 2.25
C LEU A 44 9.39 -5.52 2.64
N PRO A 45 9.38 -4.33 3.26
CA PRO A 45 10.60 -3.73 3.78
C PRO A 45 11.18 -4.55 4.93
N ASP A 46 12.49 -4.43 5.13
CA ASP A 46 13.16 -4.98 6.31
C ASP A 46 12.60 -4.35 7.60
N LEU A 47 12.47 -5.17 8.64
CA LEU A 47 12.07 -4.68 9.96
C LEU A 47 13.09 -3.68 10.50
N GLY A 48 12.59 -2.54 10.99
CA GLY A 48 13.43 -1.45 11.51
C GLY A 48 13.96 -0.50 10.44
N ARG A 49 13.60 -0.69 9.16
CA ARG A 49 13.86 0.31 8.12
C ARG A 49 13.10 1.60 8.42
N GLU A 50 13.82 2.72 8.47
CA GLU A 50 13.24 4.05 8.54
C GLU A 50 12.77 4.47 7.13
N LEU A 51 11.57 5.04 7.05
CA LEU A 51 10.93 5.48 5.80
C LEU A 51 10.47 6.93 5.96
N THR A 52 10.60 7.70 4.89
CA THR A 52 10.02 9.05 4.75
C THR A 52 8.76 8.95 3.89
N ALA A 53 7.79 9.84 4.11
CA ALA A 53 6.62 9.93 3.23
C ALA A 53 7.05 10.10 1.77
N GLY A 54 6.49 9.28 0.88
CA GLY A 54 6.85 9.18 -0.53
C GLY A 54 8.03 8.26 -0.86
N ASP A 55 8.67 7.65 0.14
CA ASP A 55 9.72 6.64 -0.12
C ASP A 55 9.09 5.31 -0.59
N PRO A 56 9.69 4.61 -1.57
CA PRO A 56 9.27 3.26 -1.91
C PRO A 56 9.54 2.31 -0.74
N CYS A 57 8.47 1.70 -0.23
CA CYS A 57 8.51 0.88 0.98
C CYS A 57 8.32 -0.61 0.70
N ALA A 58 7.53 -0.97 -0.31
CA ALA A 58 7.24 -2.35 -0.69
C ALA A 58 7.05 -2.46 -2.21
N VAL A 59 7.10 -3.68 -2.74
CA VAL A 59 6.76 -3.97 -4.14
C VAL A 59 5.65 -5.02 -4.16
N VAL A 60 4.62 -4.78 -4.95
CA VAL A 60 3.57 -5.75 -5.23
C VAL A 60 3.68 -6.19 -6.68
N GLU A 61 3.65 -7.50 -6.92
CA GLU A 61 3.72 -8.06 -8.26
C GLU A 61 2.47 -8.88 -8.54
N SER A 62 1.94 -8.66 -9.74
CA SER A 62 0.86 -9.42 -10.32
C SER A 62 1.33 -10.24 -11.51
N VAL A 63 0.46 -11.10 -12.02
CA VAL A 63 0.71 -11.85 -13.27
C VAL A 63 1.02 -10.95 -14.49
N LYS A 64 0.78 -9.64 -14.40
CA LYS A 64 0.99 -8.69 -15.51
C LYS A 64 2.09 -7.67 -15.25
N THR A 65 2.24 -7.19 -14.02
CA THR A 65 3.11 -6.05 -13.70
C THR A 65 3.61 -6.11 -12.27
N ALA A 66 4.77 -5.51 -12.03
CA ALA A 66 5.19 -5.09 -10.70
C ALA A 66 4.84 -3.61 -10.49
N SER A 67 4.52 -3.23 -9.25
CA SER A 67 4.30 -1.85 -8.84
C SER A 67 4.94 -1.59 -7.50
N ASP A 68 5.64 -0.46 -7.39
CA ASP A 68 6.14 0.04 -6.12
C ASP A 68 4.96 0.57 -5.29
N ILE A 69 5.05 0.37 -3.98
CA ILE A 69 4.18 0.94 -2.95
C ILE A 69 4.96 2.00 -2.21
N TYR A 70 4.35 3.17 -2.03
CA TYR A 70 4.99 4.31 -1.41
C TYR A 70 4.50 4.48 0.03
N ALA A 71 5.40 4.91 0.92
CA ALA A 71 5.04 5.27 2.28
C ALA A 71 4.09 6.49 2.25
N PRO A 72 2.86 6.38 2.81
CA PRO A 72 1.86 7.45 2.77
C PRO A 72 2.19 8.64 3.69
#